data_AF-A0AAE7E7Q5-F1
#
_entry.id   AF-A0AAE7E7Q5-F1
#
_cell.length_a   1.000
_cell.length_b   1.000
_cell.length_c   1.000
_cell.angle_alpha   90.00
_cell.angle_beta   90.00
_cell.angle_gamma   90.00
#
_symmetry.space_group_name_H-M   'P 1'
#
loop_
_entity.id
_entity.type
_entity.pdbx_description
1 polymer ?
#
loop_
_entity_poly.entity_id
_entity_poly.type
_entity_poly.pdbx_seq_one_letter_code
_entity_poly.pdbx_strand_id
1 'polypeptide(L)'
;MLNIFIFLYKKIFFLFKKEKYSHKWRKDSAHKILKRLDTLNEAQIFVYLRKIDPFTMEELILTALEKREDIKIERNTKYTGDGGVDGRFYLLNKNRKPLKCIIQAKRYSSLINPKHLKEFANQINQENAYLGFFIHTGRTSKNSFAYAKSINNLRIISGQRLIKLIKFGAID
;
A
#
# COMPACT_ATOMS: atom_id res chain seq x y z
N MET A 1 36.99 9.85 -18.21
CA MET A 1 36.14 8.86 -17.50
C MET A 1 35.77 9.26 -16.06
N LEU A 2 36.63 9.94 -15.30
CA LEU A 2 36.40 10.28 -13.87
C LEU A 2 35.16 11.18 -13.62
N ASN A 3 34.87 12.15 -14.50
CA ASN A 3 33.74 13.09 -14.35
C ASN A 3 32.35 12.43 -14.54
N ILE A 4 32.26 11.34 -15.31
CA ILE A 4 31.01 10.60 -15.53
C ILE A 4 30.60 9.85 -14.26
N PHE A 5 31.57 9.25 -13.55
CA PHE A 5 31.33 8.59 -12.25
C PHE A 5 30.90 9.58 -11.16
N ILE A 6 31.49 10.78 -11.12
CA ILE A 6 31.09 11.83 -10.17
C ILE A 6 29.68 12.34 -10.46
N PHE A 7 29.30 12.48 -11.73
CA PHE A 7 27.95 12.88 -12.13
C PHE A 7 26.91 11.80 -11.83
N LEU A 8 27.21 10.53 -12.13
CA LEU A 8 26.38 9.38 -11.76
C LEU A 8 26.24 9.28 -10.24
N TYR A 9 27.33 9.41 -9.49
CA TYR A 9 27.30 9.40 -8.03
C TYR A 9 26.49 10.56 -7.47
N LYS A 10 26.64 11.79 -8.00
CA LYS A 10 25.79 12.94 -7.61
C LYS A 10 24.32 12.74 -7.96
N LYS A 11 23.99 12.12 -9.10
CA LYS A 11 22.62 11.84 -9.52
C LYS A 11 21.98 10.74 -8.67
N ILE A 12 22.73 9.66 -8.40
CA ILE A 12 22.36 8.58 -7.50
C ILE A 12 22.17 9.11 -6.07
N PHE A 13 23.11 9.92 -5.58
CA PHE A 13 23.05 10.57 -4.27
C PHE A 13 21.87 11.55 -4.17
N PHE A 14 21.56 12.30 -5.24
CA PHE A 14 20.41 13.20 -5.30
C PHE A 14 19.07 12.44 -5.32
N LEU A 15 18.99 11.31 -6.03
CA LEU A 15 17.84 10.41 -6.01
C LEU A 15 17.60 9.84 -4.60
N PHE A 16 18.65 9.35 -3.93
CA PHE A 16 18.56 8.82 -2.56
C PHE A 16 18.18 9.89 -1.52
N LYS A 17 18.69 11.12 -1.66
CA LYS A 17 18.29 12.22 -0.77
C LYS A 17 16.81 12.56 -1.00
N LYS A 18 16.35 12.63 -2.25
CA LYS A 18 14.93 12.93 -2.57
C LYS A 18 13.96 11.89 -2.01
N GLU A 19 14.32 10.61 -1.93
CA GLU A 19 13.48 9.56 -1.35
C GLU A 19 13.29 9.72 0.16
N LYS A 20 14.36 9.94 0.94
CA LYS A 20 14.27 10.11 2.41
C LYS A 20 13.47 11.36 2.80
N TYR A 21 13.65 12.48 2.09
CA TYR A 21 12.83 13.69 2.29
C TYR A 21 11.40 13.52 1.74
N SER A 22 11.19 12.61 0.77
CA SER A 22 9.84 12.29 0.30
C SER A 22 8.98 11.66 1.37
N HIS A 23 9.50 10.73 2.18
CA HIS A 23 8.66 9.99 3.13
C HIS A 23 7.98 10.92 4.14
N LYS A 24 8.71 11.89 4.70
CA LYS A 24 8.11 12.86 5.64
C LYS A 24 7.02 13.69 4.95
N TRP A 25 7.33 14.26 3.77
CA TRP A 25 6.35 15.03 3.00
C TRP A 25 5.13 14.19 2.61
N ARG A 26 5.30 12.95 2.15
CA ARG A 26 4.19 12.06 1.79
C ARG A 26 3.37 11.69 3.01
N LYS A 27 4.00 11.44 4.15
CA LYS A 27 3.30 11.21 5.41
C LYS A 27 2.48 12.43 5.81
N ASP A 28 3.06 13.63 5.78
CA ASP A 28 2.33 14.88 6.08
C ASP A 28 1.18 15.12 5.08
N SER A 29 1.41 14.84 3.80
CA SER A 29 0.40 14.88 2.74
C SER A 29 -0.72 13.89 3.01
N ALA A 30 -0.40 12.64 3.37
CA ALA A 30 -1.36 11.60 3.70
C ALA A 30 -2.24 12.00 4.88
N HIS A 31 -1.68 12.60 5.94
CA HIS A 31 -2.47 13.11 7.07
C HIS A 31 -3.45 14.21 6.63
N LYS A 32 -3.01 15.15 5.78
CA LYS A 32 -3.89 16.19 5.22
C LYS A 32 -4.99 15.60 4.34
N ILE A 33 -4.66 14.59 3.54
CA ILE A 33 -5.61 13.89 2.70
C ILE A 33 -6.63 13.16 3.57
N LEU A 34 -6.23 12.40 4.60
CA LEU A 34 -7.17 11.71 5.49
C LEU A 34 -8.19 12.67 6.10
N LYS A 35 -7.72 13.81 6.63
CA LYS A 35 -8.60 14.86 7.17
C LYS A 35 -9.58 15.39 6.12
N ARG A 36 -9.13 15.56 4.87
CA ARG A 36 -10.00 15.95 3.76
C ARG A 36 -11.02 14.86 3.43
N LEU A 37 -10.63 13.59 3.44
CA LEU A 37 -11.52 12.48 3.10
C LEU A 37 -12.63 12.28 4.15
N ASP A 38 -12.41 12.70 5.39
CA ASP A 38 -13.45 12.64 6.44
C ASP A 38 -14.66 13.53 6.14
N THR A 39 -14.48 14.61 5.36
CA THR A 39 -15.57 15.52 4.97
C THR A 39 -16.28 15.13 3.67
N LEU A 40 -15.82 14.06 3.00
CA LEU A 40 -16.36 13.61 1.72
C LEU A 40 -17.29 12.42 1.89
N ASN A 41 -18.26 12.31 0.98
CA ASN A 41 -19.06 11.09 0.82
C ASN A 41 -18.25 9.98 0.10
N GLU A 42 -18.77 8.76 0.12
CA GLU A 42 -18.05 7.58 -0.40
C GLU A 42 -17.70 7.71 -1.89
N ALA A 43 -18.63 8.19 -2.72
CA ALA A 43 -18.40 8.38 -4.15
C ALA A 43 -17.29 9.40 -4.41
N GLN A 44 -17.30 10.51 -3.68
CA GLN A 44 -16.26 11.54 -3.75
C GLN A 44 -14.89 11.00 -3.32
N ILE A 45 -14.85 10.17 -2.27
CA ILE A 45 -13.60 9.51 -1.84
C ILE A 45 -13.04 8.67 -3.00
N PHE A 46 -13.84 7.83 -3.65
CA PHE A 46 -13.35 7.02 -4.78
C PHE A 46 -12.83 7.86 -5.95
N VAL A 47 -13.51 8.95 -6.29
CA VAL A 47 -13.03 9.88 -7.32
C VAL A 47 -11.68 10.49 -6.91
N TYR A 48 -11.53 10.87 -5.63
CA TYR A 48 -10.29 11.42 -5.11
C TYR A 48 -9.14 10.40 -5.14
N LEU A 49 -9.36 9.19 -4.63
CA LEU A 49 -8.36 8.12 -4.56
C LEU A 49 -7.85 7.70 -5.95
N ARG A 50 -8.68 7.80 -7.00
CA ARG A 50 -8.26 7.53 -8.38
C ARG A 50 -7.37 8.63 -8.96
N LYS A 51 -7.46 9.88 -8.46
CA LYS A 51 -6.71 11.04 -8.96
C LYS A 51 -5.33 11.21 -8.34
N ILE A 52 -5.14 10.81 -7.08
CA ILE A 52 -3.83 10.90 -6.43
C ILE A 52 -2.82 9.96 -7.10
N ASP A 53 -1.53 10.28 -7.02
CA ASP A 53 -0.48 9.44 -7.58
C ASP A 53 -0.32 8.13 -6.79
N PRO A 54 0.27 7.07 -7.38
CA PRO A 54 0.44 5.77 -6.73
C PRO A 54 1.11 5.85 -5.36
N PHE A 55 2.25 6.52 -5.24
CA PHE A 55 3.00 6.60 -3.98
C PHE A 55 2.24 7.34 -2.89
N THR A 56 1.44 8.35 -3.24
CA THR A 56 0.54 9.00 -2.28
C THR A 56 -0.57 8.05 -1.82
N MET A 57 -1.13 7.21 -2.69
CA MET A 57 -2.12 6.19 -2.30
C MET A 57 -1.52 5.16 -1.32
N GLU A 58 -0.29 4.73 -1.57
CA GLU A 58 0.43 3.76 -0.72
C GLU A 58 0.66 4.34 0.68
N GLU A 59 1.24 5.54 0.77
CA GLU A 59 1.48 6.18 2.06
C GLU A 59 0.16 6.54 2.78
N LEU A 60 -0.91 6.88 2.03
CA LEU A 60 -2.24 7.10 2.58
C LEU A 60 -2.77 5.85 3.29
N ILE A 61 -2.66 4.68 2.65
CA ILE A 61 -3.06 3.40 3.25
C ILE A 61 -2.25 3.11 4.51
N LEU A 62 -0.92 3.22 4.45
CA LEU A 62 -0.06 2.95 5.60
C LEU A 62 -0.35 3.91 6.76
N THR A 63 -0.62 5.18 6.45
CA THR A 63 -0.98 6.20 7.45
C THR A 63 -2.36 5.92 8.06
N ALA A 64 -3.31 5.42 7.27
CA ALA A 64 -4.62 5.02 7.80
C ALA A 64 -4.50 3.80 8.74
N LEU A 65 -3.65 2.82 8.41
CA LEU A 65 -3.37 1.65 9.25
C LEU A 65 -2.65 2.03 10.55
N GLU A 66 -1.77 3.04 10.51
CA GLU A 66 -1.02 3.54 11.67
C GLU A 66 -1.93 4.12 12.78
N LYS A 67 -3.23 4.37 12.49
CA LYS A 67 -4.22 4.77 13.49
C LYS A 67 -4.51 3.67 14.53
N ARG A 68 -4.17 2.42 14.23
CA ARG A 68 -4.43 1.27 15.10
C ARG A 68 -3.27 0.98 16.02
N GLU A 69 -3.57 0.80 17.31
CA GLU A 69 -2.60 0.49 18.35
C GLU A 69 -1.97 -0.90 18.18
N ASP A 70 -2.69 -1.84 17.55
CA ASP A 70 -2.22 -3.20 17.30
C ASP A 70 -1.44 -3.35 15.98
N ILE A 71 -1.11 -2.24 15.30
CA ILE A 71 -0.36 -2.22 14.05
C ILE A 71 0.95 -1.45 14.20
N LYS A 72 2.04 -2.08 13.78
CA LYS A 72 3.34 -1.40 13.58
C LYS A 72 3.69 -1.35 12.10
N ILE A 73 3.79 -0.14 11.53
CA ILE A 73 4.15 0.04 10.12
C ILE A 73 5.66 -0.15 9.91
N GLU A 74 6.02 -0.86 8.84
CA GLU A 74 7.37 -0.91 8.29
C GLU A 74 7.34 -0.23 6.90
N ARG A 75 7.90 0.99 6.85
CA ARG A 75 7.98 1.75 5.60
C ARG A 75 9.28 1.40 4.89
N ASN A 76 9.18 1.09 3.59
CA ASN A 76 10.34 0.78 2.77
C ASN A 76 11.29 1.98 2.74
N THR A 77 12.59 1.72 2.71
CA THR A 77 13.61 2.78 2.58
C THR A 77 13.77 3.27 1.14
N LYS A 78 13.18 2.55 0.17
CA LYS A 78 13.12 2.85 -1.26
C LYS A 78 11.72 2.55 -1.79
N TYR A 79 11.23 3.35 -2.72
CA TYR A 79 9.88 3.19 -3.30
C TYR A 79 9.84 2.28 -4.55
N THR A 80 11.00 1.81 -5.03
CA THR A 80 11.07 1.01 -6.27
C THR A 80 11.92 -0.23 -6.06
N GLY A 81 11.49 -1.36 -6.66
CA GLY A 81 12.29 -2.59 -6.74
C GLY A 81 11.87 -3.75 -5.82
N ASP A 82 10.70 -3.69 -5.17
CA ASP A 82 10.22 -4.72 -4.23
C ASP A 82 9.29 -5.78 -4.86
N GLY A 83 9.26 -5.88 -6.20
CA GLY A 83 8.38 -6.85 -6.87
C GLY A 83 6.89 -6.53 -6.78
N GLY A 84 6.52 -5.31 -6.36
CA GLY A 84 5.14 -4.84 -6.26
C GLY A 84 4.55 -4.90 -4.84
N VAL A 85 5.40 -4.88 -3.81
CA VAL A 85 4.98 -4.83 -2.41
C VAL A 85 5.05 -3.40 -1.90
N ASP A 86 3.93 -2.69 -2.00
CA ASP A 86 3.89 -1.25 -1.77
C ASP A 86 4.02 -0.86 -0.28
N GLY A 87 3.94 -1.82 0.65
CA GLY A 87 4.18 -1.56 2.07
C GLY A 87 4.09 -2.79 2.97
N ARG A 88 4.61 -2.65 4.19
CA ARG A 88 4.66 -3.71 5.19
C ARG A 88 4.14 -3.20 6.54
N PHE A 89 3.52 -4.10 7.29
CA PHE A 89 3.15 -3.82 8.67
C PHE A 89 3.12 -5.11 9.48
N TYR A 90 3.10 -4.98 10.80
CA TYR A 90 3.04 -6.11 11.72
C TYR A 90 1.81 -5.99 12.61
N LEU A 91 1.04 -7.06 12.68
CA LEU A 91 0.01 -7.21 13.70
C LEU A 91 0.70 -7.59 15.01
N LEU A 92 0.47 -6.77 16.03
CA LEU A 92 1.04 -6.92 17.35
C LEU A 92 0.09 -7.72 18.25
N ASN A 93 0.66 -8.63 19.02
CA ASN A 93 -0.04 -9.34 20.09
C ASN A 93 0.92 -9.43 21.26
N LYS A 94 0.49 -9.00 22.46
CA LYS A 94 1.34 -8.88 23.65
C LYS A 94 2.11 -10.17 23.98
N ASN A 95 1.55 -11.33 23.64
CA ASN A 95 2.09 -12.64 24.03
C ASN A 95 2.54 -13.50 22.83
N ARG A 96 2.64 -12.93 21.62
CA ARG A 96 3.03 -13.70 20.42
C ARG A 96 3.99 -12.90 19.54
N LYS A 97 4.72 -13.62 18.70
CA LYS A 97 5.57 -13.00 17.68
C LYS A 97 4.71 -12.10 16.76
N PRO A 98 5.17 -10.88 16.43
CA PRO A 98 4.48 -10.03 15.47
C PRO A 98 4.27 -10.73 14.12
N LEU A 99 3.07 -10.59 13.57
CA LEU A 99 2.69 -11.27 12.33
C LEU A 99 2.88 -10.33 11.15
N LYS A 100 3.85 -10.64 10.28
CA LYS A 100 4.18 -9.81 9.13
C LYS A 100 3.04 -9.81 8.11
N CYS A 101 2.59 -8.63 7.73
CA CYS A 101 1.61 -8.40 6.69
C CYS A 101 2.21 -7.53 5.58
N ILE A 102 1.81 -7.79 4.34
CA ILE A 102 2.25 -7.00 3.18
C ILE A 102 1.03 -6.43 2.44
N ILE A 103 1.20 -5.29 1.78
CA ILE A 103 0.13 -4.66 1.00
C ILE A 103 0.58 -4.45 -0.45
N GLN A 104 -0.39 -4.45 -1.36
CA GLN A 104 -0.25 -3.85 -2.68
C GLN A 104 -1.50 -3.00 -2.96
N ALA A 105 -1.31 -1.76 -3.39
CA ALA A 105 -2.31 -0.77 -3.68
C ALA A 105 -2.39 -0.48 -5.19
N LYS A 106 -3.58 -0.59 -5.79
CA LYS A 106 -3.79 -0.29 -7.22
C LYS A 106 -4.99 0.62 -7.46
N ARG A 107 -4.78 1.67 -8.24
CA ARG A 107 -5.84 2.62 -8.65
C ARG A 107 -6.48 2.20 -9.97
N TYR A 108 -7.45 1.29 -9.92
CA TYR A 108 -8.20 0.89 -11.12
C TYR A 108 -9.46 1.75 -11.31
N SER A 109 -9.72 2.15 -12.56
CA SER A 109 -10.99 2.77 -12.97
C SER A 109 -12.08 1.73 -13.30
N SER A 110 -11.70 0.49 -13.61
CA SER A 110 -12.60 -0.57 -14.04
C SER A 110 -12.33 -1.89 -13.30
N LEU A 111 -12.21 -3.02 -13.99
CA LEU A 111 -11.86 -4.31 -13.39
C LEU A 111 -10.36 -4.38 -13.09
N ILE A 112 -10.01 -5.10 -12.03
CA ILE A 112 -8.60 -5.39 -11.75
C ILE A 112 -7.97 -6.27 -12.83
N ASN A 113 -6.66 -6.15 -13.03
CA ASN A 113 -5.91 -7.11 -13.83
C ASN A 113 -5.64 -8.38 -12.98
N PRO A 114 -6.15 -9.56 -13.37
CA PRO A 114 -5.91 -10.81 -12.64
C PRO A 114 -4.43 -11.18 -12.51
N LYS A 115 -3.58 -10.73 -13.44
CA LYS A 115 -2.13 -10.96 -13.40
C LYS A 115 -1.49 -10.33 -12.16
N HIS A 116 -1.84 -9.08 -11.84
CA HIS A 116 -1.31 -8.39 -10.66
C HIS A 116 -1.71 -9.11 -9.36
N LEU A 117 -2.94 -9.64 -9.30
CA LEU A 117 -3.40 -10.41 -8.13
C LEU A 117 -2.59 -11.71 -7.94
N LYS A 118 -2.28 -12.42 -9.04
CA LYS A 118 -1.45 -13.63 -9.01
C LYS A 118 -0.01 -13.33 -8.63
N GLU A 119 0.57 -12.26 -9.18
CA GLU A 119 1.92 -11.80 -8.84
C GLU A 119 2.01 -11.44 -7.37
N PHE A 120 1.02 -10.74 -6.83
CA PHE A 120 0.97 -10.41 -5.41
C PHE A 120 0.85 -11.65 -4.52
N ALA A 121 0.06 -12.65 -4.92
CA ALA A 121 0.00 -13.92 -4.20
C ALA A 121 1.39 -14.60 -4.12
N ASN A 122 2.20 -14.53 -5.18
CA ASN A 122 3.57 -15.03 -5.14
C ASN A 122 4.44 -14.22 -4.15
N GLN A 123 4.29 -12.90 -4.10
CA GLN A 123 5.01 -12.05 -3.16
C GLN A 123 4.71 -12.40 -1.70
N ILE A 124 3.45 -12.72 -1.38
CA ILE A 124 3.06 -13.17 -0.02
C ILE A 124 3.89 -14.39 0.41
N ASN A 125 4.07 -15.35 -0.49
CA ASN A 125 4.86 -16.55 -0.22
C ASN A 125 6.35 -16.25 -0.16
N GLN A 126 6.89 -15.47 -1.10
CA GLN A 126 8.31 -15.08 -1.13
C GLN A 126 8.74 -14.36 0.14
N GLU A 127 7.83 -13.55 0.69
CA GLU A 127 8.07 -12.84 1.93
C GLU A 127 7.77 -13.64 3.20
N ASN A 128 7.24 -14.85 3.11
CA ASN A 128 6.69 -15.58 4.26
C ASN A 128 5.72 -14.72 5.09
N ALA A 129 4.85 -13.97 4.39
CA ALA A 129 3.90 -13.07 5.02
C ALA A 129 2.71 -13.86 5.62
N TYR A 130 2.30 -13.48 6.82
CA TYR A 130 1.12 -14.01 7.49
C TYR A 130 -0.16 -13.67 6.72
N LEU A 131 -0.29 -12.42 6.27
CA LEU A 131 -1.38 -11.96 5.41
C LEU A 131 -0.84 -11.01 4.33
N GLY A 132 -1.46 -11.04 3.16
CA GLY A 132 -1.30 -10.03 2.12
C GLY A 132 -2.62 -9.37 1.75
N PHE A 133 -2.59 -8.05 1.62
CA PHE A 133 -3.75 -7.24 1.29
C PHE A 133 -3.60 -6.63 -0.09
N PHE A 134 -4.41 -7.11 -1.04
CA PHE A 134 -4.54 -6.54 -2.38
C PHE A 134 -5.63 -5.47 -2.37
N ILE A 135 -5.21 -4.22 -2.24
CA ILE A 135 -6.05 -3.05 -2.01
C ILE A 135 -6.30 -2.33 -3.34
N HIS A 136 -7.56 -2.05 -3.69
CA HIS A 136 -7.84 -1.36 -4.96
C HIS A 136 -9.12 -0.53 -5.02
N THR A 137 -9.15 0.43 -5.95
CA THR A 137 -10.32 1.29 -6.23
C THR A 137 -11.23 0.78 -7.36
N GLY A 138 -10.85 -0.30 -8.05
CA GLY A 138 -11.65 -0.92 -9.11
C GLY A 138 -12.65 -1.97 -8.62
N ARG A 139 -13.11 -2.82 -9.54
CA ARG A 139 -14.00 -3.96 -9.29
C ARG A 139 -13.26 -5.28 -9.41
N THR A 140 -13.65 -6.26 -8.61
CA THR A 140 -13.12 -7.62 -8.67
C THR A 140 -14.06 -8.48 -9.51
N SER A 141 -13.54 -9.21 -10.51
CA SER A 141 -14.33 -10.19 -11.26
C SER A 141 -14.66 -11.41 -10.38
N LYS A 142 -15.71 -12.17 -10.72
CA LYS A 142 -16.05 -13.43 -10.01
C LYS A 142 -14.85 -14.39 -9.95
N ASN A 143 -14.12 -14.53 -11.07
CA ASN A 143 -12.95 -15.41 -11.16
C ASN A 143 -11.79 -14.92 -10.29
N SER A 144 -11.50 -13.61 -10.30
CA SER A 144 -10.46 -13.04 -9.44
C SER A 144 -10.81 -13.15 -7.95
N PHE A 145 -12.09 -13.01 -7.61
CA PHE A 145 -12.56 -13.17 -6.24
C PHE A 145 -12.45 -14.63 -5.78
N ALA A 146 -12.86 -15.59 -6.62
CA ALA A 146 -12.72 -17.01 -6.34
C ALA A 146 -11.24 -17.41 -6.14
N TYR A 147 -10.35 -16.93 -7.00
CA TYR A 147 -8.91 -17.14 -6.86
C TYR A 147 -8.35 -16.56 -5.55
N ALA A 148 -8.74 -15.35 -5.17
CA ALA A 148 -8.30 -14.80 -3.89
C ALA A 148 -8.82 -15.61 -2.70
N LYS A 149 -10.06 -16.11 -2.77
CA LYS A 149 -10.67 -16.93 -1.73
C LYS A 149 -9.99 -18.31 -1.59
N SER A 150 -9.42 -18.85 -2.66
CA SER A 150 -8.66 -20.12 -2.60
C SER A 150 -7.28 -19.97 -1.95
N ILE A 151 -6.85 -18.74 -1.61
CA ILE A 151 -5.55 -18.47 -1.00
C ILE A 151 -5.75 -17.97 0.43
N ASN A 152 -5.40 -18.82 1.40
CA ASN A 152 -5.73 -18.62 2.81
C ASN A 152 -5.23 -17.30 3.40
N ASN A 153 -4.08 -16.80 2.94
CA ASN A 153 -3.42 -15.59 3.43
C ASN A 153 -3.60 -14.36 2.51
N LEU A 154 -4.41 -14.44 1.45
CA LEU A 154 -4.68 -13.31 0.57
C LEU A 154 -6.04 -12.68 0.89
N ARG A 155 -6.08 -11.35 1.01
CA ARG A 155 -7.30 -10.56 1.23
C ARG A 155 -7.40 -9.48 0.16
N ILE A 156 -8.58 -9.37 -0.45
CA ILE A 156 -8.91 -8.22 -1.31
C ILE A 156 -9.57 -7.15 -0.44
N ILE A 157 -9.14 -5.90 -0.54
CA ILE A 157 -9.82 -4.75 0.08
C ILE A 157 -10.20 -3.76 -1.03
N SER A 158 -11.50 -3.60 -1.25
CA SER A 158 -12.06 -2.68 -2.25
C SER A 158 -13.46 -2.24 -1.84
N GLY A 159 -14.07 -1.33 -2.61
CA GLY A 159 -15.42 -0.84 -2.31
C GLY A 159 -15.52 -0.32 -0.87
N GLN A 160 -16.57 -0.72 -0.15
CA GLN A 160 -16.80 -0.27 1.21
C GLN A 160 -15.68 -0.65 2.19
N ARG A 161 -15.00 -1.77 1.97
CA ARG A 161 -13.87 -2.18 2.82
C ARG A 161 -12.68 -1.23 2.67
N LEU A 162 -12.45 -0.70 1.46
CA LEU A 162 -11.44 0.35 1.27
C LEU A 162 -11.81 1.63 2.02
N ILE A 163 -13.08 2.05 1.99
CA ILE A 163 -13.52 3.24 2.74
C ILE A 163 -13.30 3.05 4.25
N LYS A 164 -13.69 1.88 4.78
CA LYS A 164 -13.46 1.54 6.19
C LYS A 164 -11.98 1.51 6.55
N LEU A 165 -11.12 0.96 5.67
CA LEU A 165 -9.68 1.01 5.85
C LEU A 165 -9.18 2.44 5.95
N ILE A 166 -9.56 3.31 5.01
CA ILE A 166 -9.07 4.69 4.96
C ILE A 166 -9.53 5.50 6.19
N LYS A 167 -10.80 5.35 6.59
CA LYS A 167 -11.35 6.10 7.73
C LYS A 167 -10.84 5.56 9.07
N PHE A 168 -10.79 4.25 9.24
CA PHE A 168 -10.65 3.61 10.56
C PHE A 168 -9.46 2.65 10.69
N GLY A 169 -8.69 2.42 9.64
CA GLY A 169 -7.63 1.40 9.64
C GLY A 169 -8.17 -0.05 9.65
N ALA A 170 -9.44 -0.26 9.30
CA ALA A 170 -10.07 -1.58 9.26
C ALA A 170 -9.43 -2.47 8.17
N ILE A 171 -9.17 -3.74 8.49
CA ILE A 171 -8.53 -4.72 7.58
C ILE A 171 -9.34 -6.01 7.42
N ASP A 172 -10.47 -6.09 8.11
CA ASP A 172 -11.43 -7.18 8.12
C ASP A 172 -12.45 -7.11 6.97
#